data_AF-A0A2V8I5F4-F1
#
_entry.id   AF-A0A2V8I5F4-F1
#
_cell.length_a   1.000
_cell.length_b   1.000
_cell.length_c   1.000
_cell.angle_alpha   90.00
_cell.angle_beta   90.00
_cell.angle_gamma   90.00
#
_symmetry.space_group_name_H-M   'P 1'
#
loop_
_entity.id
_entity.type
_entity.pdbx_description
1 polymer ?
#
loop_
_entity_poly.entity_id
_entity_poly.type
_entity_poly.pdbx_seq_one_letter_code
_entity_poly.pdbx_strand_id
1 'polypeptide(L)'
;AATINRPLPGGQTLQYYKWYDLFFFGQDEWKVSRSFTLNYGLRYEVPGNTFNDLVPVNNRIVQAAGGDERYRFGPVPKRDTNNFQPRVGFNWNPRTGTGNPLGLLTGGDKFVLRGGYSRTYDYAFLNINLNIFSAFPFVASVPLPTITLPGGGRGAVNAFTSLPSIQPFGLDPLQLTRTIVGGDFRSPAADQFSLEIQRELARDLVFRVGYVGTKGTSLFQTIDGNPDAPNCNAAGFCSTSTQRVDPTIGIRRLRANAASSI
;
A
#
# COMPACT_ATOMS: atom_id res chain seq x y z
N ALA A 1 16.70 -17.09 -23.36
CA ALA A 1 16.89 -15.92 -24.25
C ALA A 1 16.94 -14.68 -23.36
N ALA A 2 17.83 -13.73 -23.64
CA ALA A 2 17.85 -12.47 -22.91
C ALA A 2 16.63 -11.61 -23.32
N THR A 3 16.06 -10.86 -22.39
CA THR A 3 14.96 -9.92 -22.65
C THR A 3 15.36 -8.51 -22.21
N ILE A 4 14.75 -7.50 -22.82
CA ILE A 4 14.91 -6.11 -22.44
C ILE A 4 13.56 -5.45 -22.22
N ASN A 5 13.45 -4.66 -21.15
CA ASN A 5 12.27 -3.84 -20.89
C ASN A 5 12.34 -2.57 -21.72
N ARG A 6 11.30 -2.32 -22.53
CA ARG A 6 11.17 -1.15 -23.39
C ARG A 6 9.82 -0.47 -23.14
N PRO A 7 9.79 0.88 -23.08
CA PRO A 7 8.52 1.60 -23.17
C PRO A 7 7.77 1.18 -24.43
N LEU A 8 6.45 1.03 -24.31
CA LEU A 8 5.59 0.83 -25.47
C LEU A 8 5.59 2.08 -26.38
N PRO A 9 5.25 1.96 -27.68
CA PRO A 9 5.09 3.11 -28.55
C PRO A 9 4.18 4.17 -27.93
N GLY A 10 4.54 5.45 -28.01
CA GLY A 10 3.83 6.54 -27.34
C GLY A 10 4.14 6.71 -25.84
N GLY A 11 4.86 5.77 -25.23
CA GLY A 11 5.34 5.82 -23.86
C GLY A 11 6.60 6.69 -23.69
N GLN A 12 7.19 6.65 -22.49
CA GLN A 12 8.40 7.40 -22.16
C GLN A 12 9.29 6.62 -21.20
N THR A 13 10.58 6.98 -21.13
CA THR A 13 11.58 6.33 -20.27
C THR A 13 11.62 6.91 -18.86
N LEU A 14 11.25 8.18 -18.72
CA LEU A 14 11.24 8.91 -17.46
C LEU A 14 9.82 9.41 -17.18
N GLN A 15 9.34 9.16 -15.96
CA GLN A 15 8.07 9.69 -15.48
C GLN A 15 8.32 10.74 -14.42
N TYR A 16 7.76 11.92 -14.63
CA TYR A 16 7.71 12.96 -13.62
C TYR A 16 6.37 12.89 -12.91
N TYR A 17 6.42 13.05 -11.60
CA TYR A 17 5.25 13.07 -10.75
C TYR A 17 5.20 14.43 -10.07
N LYS A 18 4.01 15.05 -10.03
CA LYS A 18 3.79 16.31 -9.33
C LYS A 18 2.47 16.25 -8.59
N TRP A 19 2.54 16.31 -7.27
CA TRP A 19 1.36 16.23 -6.42
C TRP A 19 1.49 17.18 -5.23
N TYR A 20 0.35 17.41 -4.56
CA TYR A 20 0.24 18.24 -3.38
C TYR A 20 -0.46 17.46 -2.30
N ASP A 21 0.15 17.43 -1.12
CA ASP A 21 -0.46 16.87 0.08
C ASP A 21 -0.98 18.01 0.95
N LEU A 22 -2.19 17.83 1.50
CA LEU A 22 -2.77 18.80 2.44
C LEU A 22 -2.87 18.17 3.82
N PHE A 23 -2.44 18.92 4.83
CA PHE A 23 -2.40 18.50 6.22
C PHE A 23 -3.04 19.57 7.09
N PHE A 24 -4.07 19.19 7.84
CA PHE A 24 -4.73 20.03 8.84
C PHE A 24 -4.60 19.36 10.20
N PHE A 25 -4.31 20.13 11.24
CA PHE A 25 -4.21 19.58 12.59
C PHE A 25 -4.66 20.60 13.64
N GLY A 26 -5.22 20.07 14.71
CA GLY A 26 -5.53 20.81 15.93
C GLY A 26 -5.39 19.87 17.11
N GLN A 27 -4.83 20.37 18.21
CA GLN A 27 -4.66 19.60 19.44
C GLN A 27 -4.72 20.53 20.64
N ASP A 28 -5.19 20.02 21.76
CA ASP A 28 -5.30 20.74 23.01
C ASP A 28 -5.11 19.81 24.22
N GLU A 29 -4.77 20.39 25.37
CA GLU A 29 -4.70 19.74 26.66
C GLU A 29 -5.67 20.41 27.64
N TRP A 30 -6.60 19.62 28.17
CA TRP A 30 -7.55 20.10 29.17
C TRP A 30 -7.30 19.46 30.53
N LYS A 31 -6.98 20.30 31.51
CA LYS A 31 -7.01 19.94 32.93
C LYS A 31 -8.45 19.98 33.45
N VAL A 32 -9.19 18.91 33.20
CA VAL A 32 -10.59 18.74 33.63
C VAL A 32 -10.71 18.85 35.16
N SER A 33 -9.72 18.35 35.89
CA SER A 33 -9.62 18.50 37.34
C SER A 33 -8.16 18.61 37.79
N ARG A 34 -7.93 18.80 39.09
CA ARG A 34 -6.57 18.78 39.68
C ARG A 34 -5.88 17.42 39.55
N SER A 35 -6.62 16.37 39.18
CA SER A 35 -6.15 15.00 39.16
C SER A 35 -6.41 14.28 37.84
N PHE A 36 -7.06 14.94 36.87
CA PHE A 36 -7.34 14.40 35.54
C PHE A 36 -6.98 15.41 34.46
N THR A 37 -6.10 14.99 33.56
CA THR A 37 -5.74 15.72 32.34
C THR A 37 -6.14 14.89 31.12
N LEU A 38 -6.85 15.53 30.19
CA LEU A 38 -7.24 14.95 28.90
C LEU A 38 -6.45 15.65 27.79
N ASN A 39 -5.76 14.88 26.97
CA ASN A 39 -5.15 15.31 25.72
C ASN A 39 -6.04 14.87 24.57
N TYR A 40 -6.35 15.77 23.66
CA TYR A 40 -7.16 15.43 22.49
C TYR A 40 -6.69 16.21 21.27
N GLY A 41 -6.81 15.58 20.11
CA GLY A 41 -6.43 16.20 18.85
C GLY A 41 -7.00 15.45 17.67
N LEU A 42 -7.03 16.16 16.55
CA LEU A 42 -7.44 15.62 15.27
C LEU A 42 -6.47 16.13 14.22
N ARG A 43 -5.99 15.21 13.41
CA ARG A 43 -5.28 15.51 12.18
C ARG A 43 -6.10 14.99 11.00
N TYR A 44 -6.14 15.75 9.92
CA TYR A 44 -6.80 15.36 8.67
C TYR A 44 -5.81 15.51 7.53
N GLU A 45 -5.71 14.48 6.70
CA GLU A 45 -4.79 14.46 5.57
C GLU A 45 -5.53 14.19 4.27
N VAL A 46 -5.05 14.84 3.21
CA VAL A 46 -5.50 14.59 1.85
C VAL A 46 -4.27 14.41 0.97
N PRO A 47 -3.74 13.18 0.85
CA PRO A 47 -2.59 12.92 0.01
C PRO A 47 -2.91 13.19 -1.46
N GLY A 48 -1.88 13.53 -2.23
CA GLY A 48 -1.95 13.67 -3.66
C GLY A 48 -2.15 12.34 -4.38
N ASN A 49 -2.73 12.40 -5.59
CA ASN A 49 -2.97 11.20 -6.39
C ASN A 49 -1.97 11.10 -7.55
N THR A 50 -0.84 10.46 -7.30
CA THR A 50 0.24 10.27 -8.29
C THR A 50 -0.13 9.31 -9.43
N PHE A 51 -1.16 8.47 -9.27
CA PHE A 51 -1.63 7.60 -10.35
C PHE A 51 -2.27 8.37 -11.50
N ASN A 52 -2.82 9.57 -11.23
CA ASN A 52 -3.36 10.44 -12.28
C ASN A 52 -2.27 10.91 -13.26
N ASP A 53 -1.01 11.04 -12.81
CA ASP A 53 0.12 11.46 -13.67
C ASP A 53 0.45 10.42 -14.75
N LEU A 54 0.00 9.17 -14.57
CA LEU A 54 0.19 8.07 -15.53
C LEU A 54 -0.83 8.10 -16.68
N VAL A 55 -1.98 8.75 -16.49
CA VAL A 55 -3.09 8.75 -17.47
C VAL A 55 -2.69 9.41 -18.79
N PRO A 56 -2.08 10.62 -18.81
CA PRO A 56 -1.68 11.26 -20.07
C PRO A 56 -0.64 10.44 -20.86
N VAL A 57 0.24 9.72 -20.16
CA VAL A 57 1.23 8.85 -20.78
C VAL A 57 0.57 7.64 -21.40
N ASN A 58 -0.34 6.98 -20.66
CA ASN A 58 -1.05 5.84 -21.17
C ASN A 58 -1.98 6.19 -22.36
N ASN A 59 -2.60 7.36 -22.36
CA ASN A 59 -3.41 7.83 -23.49
C ASN A 59 -2.60 7.87 -24.80
N ARG A 60 -1.33 8.31 -24.76
CA ARG A 60 -0.43 8.28 -25.93
C ARG A 60 -0.11 6.86 -26.38
N ILE A 61 0.02 5.91 -25.44
CA ILE A 61 0.25 4.50 -25.75
C ILE A 61 -0.98 3.88 -26.42
N VAL A 62 -2.17 4.12 -25.88
CA VAL A 62 -3.43 3.66 -26.47
C VAL A 62 -3.62 4.22 -27.88
N GLN A 63 -3.31 5.51 -28.09
CA GLN A 63 -3.32 6.13 -29.42
C GLN A 63 -2.32 5.48 -30.38
N ALA A 64 -1.09 5.23 -29.94
CA ALA A 64 -0.07 4.56 -30.76
C ALA A 64 -0.41 3.10 -31.07
N ALA A 65 -1.25 2.46 -30.24
CA ALA A 65 -1.82 1.14 -30.46
C ALA A 65 -3.11 1.16 -31.31
N GLY A 66 -3.43 2.28 -31.98
CA GLY A 66 -4.61 2.39 -32.84
C GLY A 66 -5.94 2.49 -32.08
N GLY A 67 -5.90 2.90 -30.81
CA GLY A 67 -7.09 3.00 -29.95
C GLY A 67 -7.47 1.71 -29.22
N ASP A 68 -6.58 0.70 -29.20
CA ASP A 68 -6.85 -0.56 -28.52
C ASP A 68 -6.93 -0.41 -26.99
N GLU A 69 -8.15 -0.56 -26.46
CA GLU A 69 -8.49 -0.49 -25.05
C GLU A 69 -7.77 -1.52 -24.17
N ARG A 70 -7.25 -2.61 -24.75
CA ARG A 70 -6.41 -3.57 -24.03
C ARG A 70 -5.10 -2.97 -23.54
N TYR A 71 -4.68 -1.82 -24.06
CA TYR A 71 -3.54 -1.04 -23.57
C TYR A 71 -3.91 0.00 -22.51
N ARG A 72 -5.19 0.17 -22.17
CA ARG A 72 -5.62 1.18 -21.21
C ARG A 72 -5.17 0.85 -19.79
N PHE A 73 -4.56 1.84 -19.13
CA PHE A 73 -4.27 1.86 -17.71
C PHE A 73 -5.55 2.11 -16.94
N GLY A 74 -5.88 1.18 -16.05
CA GLY A 74 -7.04 1.27 -15.20
C GLY A 74 -7.14 0.07 -14.26
N PRO A 75 -7.92 0.20 -13.16
CA PRO A 75 -8.63 1.43 -12.76
C PRO A 75 -7.65 2.51 -12.25
N VAL A 76 -8.08 3.78 -12.34
CA VAL A 76 -7.35 4.91 -11.76
C VAL A 76 -7.99 5.23 -10.41
N PRO A 77 -7.27 5.07 -9.28
CA PRO A 77 -7.83 5.36 -7.97
C PRO A 77 -8.26 6.82 -7.88
N LYS A 78 -9.33 7.11 -7.14
CA LYS A 78 -9.67 8.48 -6.79
C LYS A 78 -8.67 9.00 -5.76
N ARG A 79 -8.58 10.33 -5.64
CA ARG A 79 -7.81 10.93 -4.54
C ARG A 79 -8.41 10.47 -3.21
N ASP A 80 -7.54 10.03 -2.31
CA ASP A 80 -7.94 9.61 -0.98
C ASP A 80 -8.22 10.84 -0.11
N THR A 81 -9.41 10.88 0.50
CA THR A 81 -9.92 12.05 1.24
C THR A 81 -10.51 11.67 2.59
N ASN A 82 -10.36 10.43 3.07
CA ASN A 82 -11.00 9.97 4.31
C ASN A 82 -10.00 9.72 5.46
N ASN A 83 -8.85 10.39 5.43
CA ASN A 83 -7.74 10.15 6.37
C ASN A 83 -7.84 11.01 7.63
N PHE A 84 -8.83 10.71 8.48
CA PHE A 84 -8.98 11.32 9.80
C PHE A 84 -8.18 10.59 10.88
N GLN A 85 -7.31 11.31 11.55
CA GLN A 85 -6.34 10.83 12.53
C GLN A 85 -6.65 11.40 13.92
N PRO A 86 -7.69 10.88 14.60
CA PRO A 86 -7.96 11.25 15.99
C PRO A 86 -6.84 10.78 16.91
N ARG A 87 -6.60 11.58 17.94
CA ARG A 87 -5.69 11.27 19.04
C ARG A 87 -6.39 11.65 20.33
N VAL A 88 -6.43 10.73 21.26
CA VAL A 88 -6.95 10.97 22.61
C VAL A 88 -6.02 10.31 23.60
N GLY A 89 -5.70 11.00 24.68
CA GLY A 89 -4.87 10.49 25.75
C GLY A 89 -5.32 11.07 27.06
N PHE A 90 -5.01 10.40 28.16
CA PHE A 90 -5.35 10.89 29.48
C PHE A 90 -4.26 10.54 30.49
N ASN A 91 -4.21 11.37 31.54
CA ASN A 91 -3.45 11.12 32.74
C ASN A 91 -4.38 11.31 33.93
N TRP A 92 -4.47 10.30 34.78
CA TRP A 92 -5.38 10.28 35.91
C TRP A 92 -4.69 9.84 37.19
N ASN A 93 -4.87 10.63 38.24
CA ASN A 93 -4.61 10.24 39.61
C ASN A 93 -5.96 10.26 40.37
N PRO A 94 -6.44 9.13 40.90
CA PRO A 94 -7.73 9.05 41.59
C PRO A 94 -7.72 9.78 42.94
N ARG A 95 -6.55 10.07 43.53
CA ARG A 95 -6.38 10.77 44.82
C ARG A 95 -7.31 10.24 45.92
N THR A 96 -7.24 8.94 46.20
CA THR A 96 -8.16 8.29 47.15
C THR A 96 -7.76 8.56 48.60
N GLY A 97 -8.70 8.54 49.55
CA GLY A 97 -8.34 8.53 50.97
C GLY A 97 -7.62 7.24 51.38
N THR A 98 -6.61 7.33 52.25
CA THR A 98 -5.81 6.17 52.72
C THR A 98 -6.58 5.19 53.60
N GLY A 99 -7.78 5.55 54.08
CA GLY A 99 -8.60 4.72 54.96
C GLY A 99 -9.62 3.80 54.26
N ASN A 100 -9.68 3.79 52.92
CA ASN A 100 -10.63 2.94 52.18
C ASN A 100 -9.89 1.85 51.35
N PRO A 101 -10.58 0.77 50.92
CA PRO A 101 -9.94 -0.31 50.16
C PRO A 101 -9.23 0.17 48.88
N LEU A 102 -9.78 1.20 48.23
CA LEU A 102 -9.19 1.83 47.05
C LEU A 102 -7.88 2.57 47.37
N GLY A 103 -7.74 3.14 48.57
CA GLY A 103 -6.54 3.78 49.06
C GLY A 103 -5.42 2.81 49.41
N LEU A 104 -5.73 1.58 49.79
CA LEU A 104 -4.70 0.55 49.92
C LEU A 104 -4.08 0.22 48.55
N LEU A 105 -4.92 0.11 47.51
CA LEU A 105 -4.50 -0.21 46.14
C LEU A 105 -3.76 0.95 45.46
N THR A 106 -4.21 2.19 45.65
CA THR A 106 -3.70 3.38 44.95
C THR A 106 -2.76 4.26 45.79
N GLY A 107 -2.72 4.06 47.12
CA GLY A 107 -1.86 4.78 48.07
C GLY A 107 -2.13 6.26 48.13
N GLY A 108 -3.38 6.63 47.91
CA GLY A 108 -3.81 8.00 47.78
C GLY A 108 -3.26 8.65 46.53
N ASP A 109 -2.33 9.59 46.69
CA ASP A 109 -1.82 10.42 45.60
C ASP A 109 -0.64 9.77 44.84
N LYS A 110 -0.30 8.54 45.20
CA LYS A 110 0.88 7.80 44.74
C LYS A 110 0.60 6.84 43.59
N PHE A 111 -0.51 7.02 42.89
CA PHE A 111 -0.91 6.22 41.74
C PHE A 111 -1.23 7.11 40.54
N VAL A 112 -0.78 6.69 39.36
CA VAL A 112 -1.14 7.33 38.09
C VAL A 112 -1.53 6.26 37.08
N LEU A 113 -2.69 6.45 36.47
CA LEU A 113 -3.13 5.73 35.28
C LEU A 113 -2.96 6.64 34.07
N ARG A 114 -2.30 6.14 33.03
CA ARG A 114 -2.13 6.83 31.76
C ARG A 114 -2.62 5.94 30.64
N GLY A 115 -3.20 6.53 29.63
CA GLY A 115 -3.56 5.77 28.44
C GLY A 115 -3.91 6.67 27.29
N GLY A 116 -4.06 6.07 26.12
CA GLY A 116 -4.45 6.80 24.94
C GLY A 116 -4.70 5.92 23.75
N TYR A 117 -5.25 6.54 22.72
CA TYR A 117 -5.52 5.99 21.42
C TYR A 117 -5.13 7.00 20.36
N SER A 118 -4.54 6.52 19.27
CA SER A 118 -4.31 7.33 18.08
C SER A 118 -4.48 6.50 16.83
N ARG A 119 -5.10 7.09 15.80
CA ARG A 119 -5.05 6.56 14.45
C ARG A 119 -4.09 7.38 13.60
N THR A 120 -3.30 6.68 12.80
CA THR A 120 -2.40 7.27 11.80
C THR A 120 -2.64 6.62 10.44
N TYR A 121 -2.32 7.34 9.36
CA TYR A 121 -2.39 6.80 8.00
C TYR A 121 -0.98 6.76 7.40
N ASP A 122 -0.69 5.71 6.64
CA ASP A 122 0.58 5.55 5.96
C ASP A 122 0.57 6.21 4.57
N TYR A 123 1.73 6.65 4.13
CA TYR A 123 1.89 7.32 2.85
C TYR A 123 2.06 6.30 1.72
N ALA A 124 1.34 6.50 0.61
CA ALA A 124 1.50 5.66 -0.57
C ALA A 124 2.85 5.92 -1.25
N PHE A 125 3.79 4.97 -1.14
CA PHE A 125 5.12 5.09 -1.73
C PHE A 125 5.07 5.31 -3.25
N LEU A 126 5.93 6.21 -3.75
CA LEU A 126 6.19 6.35 -5.20
C LEU A 126 6.64 5.04 -5.85
N ASN A 127 7.21 4.11 -5.07
CA ASN A 127 7.59 2.79 -5.55
C ASN A 127 6.41 2.02 -6.17
N ILE A 128 5.19 2.20 -5.68
CA ILE A 128 4.00 1.54 -6.24
C ILE A 128 3.72 2.07 -7.66
N ASN A 129 3.80 3.39 -7.85
CA ASN A 129 3.70 4.04 -9.15
C ASN A 129 4.82 3.58 -10.09
N LEU A 130 6.06 3.53 -9.60
CA LEU A 130 7.21 3.04 -10.35
C LEU A 130 7.00 1.59 -10.83
N ASN A 131 6.49 0.70 -9.96
CA ASN A 131 6.19 -0.69 -10.30
C ASN A 131 5.12 -0.85 -11.38
N ILE A 132 4.17 0.08 -11.45
CA ILE A 132 3.15 0.12 -12.50
C ILE A 132 3.76 0.66 -13.79
N PHE A 133 4.50 1.77 -13.71
CA PHE A 133 5.16 2.41 -14.83
C PHE A 133 6.24 1.53 -15.48
N SER A 134 6.87 0.63 -14.71
CA SER A 134 7.88 -0.31 -15.21
C SER A 134 7.28 -1.61 -15.76
N ALA A 135 5.95 -1.71 -15.90
CA ALA A 135 5.25 -2.90 -16.37
C ALA A 135 4.24 -2.55 -17.46
N PHE A 136 3.61 -3.56 -18.06
CA PHE A 136 2.49 -3.33 -18.97
C PHE A 136 1.36 -2.60 -18.20
N PRO A 137 0.71 -1.56 -18.76
CA PRO A 137 0.74 -1.11 -20.16
C PRO A 137 1.69 0.06 -20.48
N PHE A 138 2.77 0.24 -19.73
CA PHE A 138 3.77 1.30 -20.00
C PHE A 138 5.03 0.73 -20.64
N VAL A 139 5.44 -0.45 -20.17
CA VAL A 139 6.67 -1.14 -20.56
C VAL A 139 6.35 -2.59 -20.89
N ALA A 140 6.99 -3.12 -21.92
CA ALA A 140 6.95 -4.54 -22.25
C ALA A 140 8.36 -5.14 -22.26
N SER A 141 8.47 -6.41 -21.87
CA SER A 141 9.71 -7.17 -21.98
C SER A 141 9.79 -7.79 -23.37
N VAL A 142 10.80 -7.41 -24.14
CA VAL A 142 11.00 -7.86 -25.52
C VAL A 142 12.19 -8.82 -25.56
N PRO A 143 12.04 -10.04 -26.10
CA PRO A 143 13.15 -10.96 -26.26
C PRO A 143 14.15 -10.43 -27.29
N LEU A 144 15.44 -10.57 -26.99
CA LEU A 144 16.49 -10.34 -27.98
C LEU A 144 16.48 -11.50 -29.01
N PRO A 145 16.58 -11.20 -30.31
CA PRO A 145 16.70 -12.24 -31.31
C PRO A 145 17.93 -13.12 -31.04
N THR A 146 17.80 -14.42 -31.28
CA THR A 146 18.92 -15.37 -31.17
C THR A 146 19.54 -15.59 -32.54
N ILE A 147 20.87 -15.73 -32.59
CA ILE A 147 21.58 -16.18 -33.78
C ILE A 147 21.94 -17.66 -33.65
N THR A 148 22.03 -18.34 -34.78
CA THR A 148 22.60 -19.70 -34.84
C THR A 148 24.09 -19.58 -35.09
N LEU A 149 24.89 -20.13 -34.20
CA LEU A 149 26.35 -20.17 -34.32
C LEU A 149 26.79 -21.34 -35.22
N PRO A 150 27.97 -21.25 -35.85
CA PRO A 150 28.58 -22.39 -36.52
C PRO A 150 28.67 -23.59 -35.56
N GLY A 151 28.17 -24.76 -35.97
CA GLY A 151 28.05 -25.95 -35.11
C GLY A 151 26.69 -26.13 -34.42
N GLY A 152 25.68 -25.30 -34.73
CA GLY A 152 24.29 -25.50 -34.28
C GLY A 152 23.97 -24.96 -32.89
N GLY A 153 24.94 -24.36 -32.21
CA GLY A 153 24.72 -23.66 -30.94
C GLY A 153 23.88 -22.38 -31.10
N ARG A 154 23.19 -21.95 -30.04
CA ARG A 154 22.48 -20.66 -30.02
C ARG A 154 23.36 -19.58 -29.41
N GLY A 155 23.53 -18.46 -30.11
CA GLY A 155 24.22 -17.27 -29.64
C GLY A 155 23.28 -16.07 -29.44
N ALA A 156 23.76 -15.04 -28.75
CA ALA A 156 23.07 -13.76 -28.64
C ALA A 156 23.49 -12.82 -29.77
N VAL A 157 22.54 -12.04 -30.31
CA VAL A 157 22.88 -10.91 -31.18
C VAL A 157 23.70 -9.87 -30.41
N ASN A 158 24.51 -9.08 -31.12
CA ASN A 158 25.18 -7.93 -30.53
C ASN A 158 24.13 -6.93 -30.03
N ALA A 159 24.08 -6.72 -28.71
CA ALA A 159 23.11 -5.83 -28.07
C ALA A 159 23.24 -4.37 -28.56
N PHE A 160 24.44 -3.85 -28.78
CA PHE A 160 24.64 -2.47 -29.22
C PHE A 160 24.05 -2.16 -30.60
N THR A 161 23.96 -3.18 -31.47
CA THR A 161 23.40 -3.03 -32.83
C THR A 161 21.92 -3.37 -32.92
N SER A 162 21.43 -4.28 -32.07
CA SER A 162 20.03 -4.74 -32.09
C SER A 162 19.11 -3.92 -31.21
N LEU A 163 19.61 -3.40 -30.08
CA LEU A 163 18.82 -2.60 -29.15
C LEU A 163 18.20 -1.33 -29.78
N PRO A 164 18.87 -0.59 -30.68
CA PRO A 164 18.26 0.60 -31.29
C PRO A 164 17.00 0.30 -32.12
N SER A 165 16.92 -0.87 -32.78
CA SER A 165 15.84 -1.22 -33.72
C SER A 165 14.74 -2.10 -33.11
N ILE A 166 14.93 -2.61 -31.89
CA ILE A 166 13.91 -3.45 -31.21
C ILE A 166 12.76 -2.57 -30.70
N GLN A 167 11.56 -2.87 -31.18
CA GLN A 167 10.31 -2.20 -30.77
C GLN A 167 9.32 -3.25 -30.21
N PRO A 168 8.61 -2.95 -29.13
CA PRO A 168 7.55 -3.82 -28.60
C PRO A 168 6.25 -3.63 -29.41
N PHE A 169 6.25 -4.07 -30.68
CA PHE A 169 5.07 -4.03 -31.55
C PHE A 169 4.56 -5.45 -31.84
N GLY A 170 3.24 -5.63 -31.91
CA GLY A 170 2.60 -6.93 -32.18
C GLY A 170 2.61 -7.93 -31.02
N LEU A 171 2.92 -7.48 -29.80
CA LEU A 171 2.80 -8.31 -28.59
C LEU A 171 1.33 -8.42 -28.19
N ASP A 172 0.86 -9.64 -27.93
CA ASP A 172 -0.48 -9.88 -27.39
C ASP A 172 -0.57 -9.38 -25.93
N PRO A 173 -1.44 -8.40 -25.61
CA PRO A 173 -1.66 -7.91 -24.25
C PRO A 173 -2.03 -9.01 -23.23
N LEU A 174 -2.62 -10.13 -23.68
CA LEU A 174 -3.00 -11.25 -22.80
C LEU A 174 -1.79 -12.02 -22.27
N GLN A 175 -0.68 -12.00 -23.02
CA GLN A 175 0.57 -12.69 -22.64
C GLN A 175 1.47 -11.83 -21.73
N LEU A 176 1.12 -10.56 -21.54
CA LEU A 176 1.90 -9.62 -20.74
C LEU A 176 1.36 -9.49 -19.32
N THR A 177 2.25 -9.66 -18.33
CA THR A 177 1.92 -9.37 -16.94
C THR A 177 1.65 -7.89 -16.76
N ARG A 178 0.41 -7.54 -16.48
CA ARG A 178 0.00 -6.17 -16.14
C ARG A 178 0.13 -5.95 -14.65
N THR A 179 0.82 -4.89 -14.23
CA THR A 179 0.72 -4.42 -12.84
C THR A 179 -0.29 -3.29 -12.78
N ILE A 180 -1.32 -3.44 -11.95
CA ILE A 180 -2.37 -2.43 -11.73
C ILE A 180 -2.51 -2.11 -10.25
N VAL A 181 -3.27 -1.06 -9.98
CA VAL A 181 -3.70 -0.65 -8.64
C VAL A 181 -5.21 -0.80 -8.53
N GLY A 182 -5.73 -1.15 -7.35
CA GLY A 182 -7.16 -1.23 -7.10
C GLY A 182 -7.84 0.14 -7.21
N GLY A 183 -9.08 0.19 -7.70
CA GLY A 183 -9.79 1.46 -7.86
C GLY A 183 -10.11 2.17 -6.54
N ASP A 184 -10.11 1.43 -5.44
CA ASP A 184 -10.32 1.89 -4.06
C ASP A 184 -9.01 2.04 -3.27
N PHE A 185 -7.87 2.12 -3.98
CA PHE A 185 -6.57 2.24 -3.35
C PHE A 185 -6.47 3.51 -2.53
N ARG A 186 -6.04 3.36 -1.27
CA ARG A 186 -6.07 4.38 -0.24
C ARG A 186 -4.93 4.18 0.76
N SER A 187 -4.70 5.16 1.62
CA SER A 187 -3.71 5.04 2.68
C SER A 187 -4.11 3.96 3.71
N PRO A 188 -3.22 3.02 4.06
CA PRO A 188 -3.42 2.11 5.19
C PRO A 188 -3.57 2.87 6.51
N ALA A 189 -4.35 2.34 7.44
CA ALA A 189 -4.51 2.94 8.77
C ALA A 189 -3.87 2.08 9.85
N ALA A 190 -3.17 2.72 10.79
CA ALA A 190 -2.62 2.10 11.99
C ALA A 190 -3.26 2.72 13.24
N ASP A 191 -3.98 1.88 13.98
CA ASP A 191 -4.58 2.17 15.28
C ASP A 191 -3.61 1.76 16.39
N GLN A 192 -3.23 2.70 17.24
CA GLN A 192 -2.37 2.46 18.39
C GLN A 192 -3.14 2.76 19.66
N PHE A 193 -3.01 1.91 20.66
CA PHE A 193 -3.55 2.15 21.99
C PHE A 193 -2.52 1.78 23.04
N SER A 194 -2.49 2.54 24.12
CA SER A 194 -1.59 2.33 25.24
C SER A 194 -2.32 2.49 26.56
N LEU A 195 -1.89 1.71 27.54
CA LEU A 195 -2.35 1.80 28.92
C LEU A 195 -1.17 1.54 29.84
N GLU A 196 -0.94 2.39 30.81
CA GLU A 196 0.13 2.26 31.80
C GLU A 196 -0.40 2.60 33.18
N ILE A 197 -0.04 1.79 34.17
CA ILE A 197 -0.17 2.13 35.58
C ILE A 197 1.20 2.36 36.18
N GLN A 198 1.28 3.36 37.06
CA GLN A 198 2.44 3.66 37.88
C GLN A 198 2.01 3.80 39.34
N ARG A 199 2.78 3.19 40.23
CA ARG A 199 2.52 3.18 41.67
C ARG A 199 3.82 3.36 42.45
N GLU A 200 3.89 4.36 43.32
CA GLU A 200 4.94 4.41 44.35
C GLU A 200 4.60 3.42 45.47
N LEU A 201 5.47 2.44 45.69
CA LEU A 201 5.33 1.41 46.72
C LEU A 201 6.10 1.78 48.00
N ALA A 202 7.26 2.41 47.86
CA ALA A 202 8.07 2.95 48.94
C ALA A 202 8.78 4.24 48.49
N ARG A 203 9.46 4.95 49.41
CA ARG A 203 10.11 6.25 49.15
C ARG A 203 11.09 6.23 47.97
N ASP A 204 11.66 5.07 47.69
CA ASP A 204 12.67 4.78 46.69
C ASP A 204 12.26 3.65 45.72
N LEU A 205 10.99 3.20 45.76
CA LEU A 205 10.49 2.11 44.92
C LEU A 205 9.22 2.49 44.17
N VAL A 206 9.28 2.42 42.84
CA VAL A 206 8.15 2.65 41.94
C VAL A 206 7.91 1.42 41.08
N PHE A 207 6.67 0.93 41.08
CA PHE A 207 6.20 -0.10 40.17
C PHE A 207 5.53 0.53 38.95
N ARG A 208 5.84 0.01 37.76
CA ARG A 208 5.21 0.38 36.49
C ARG A 208 4.91 -0.87 35.69
N VAL A 209 3.71 -0.93 35.13
CA VAL A 209 3.37 -1.90 34.10
C VAL A 209 2.52 -1.21 33.05
N GLY A 210 2.80 -1.53 31.79
CA GLY A 210 2.10 -0.95 30.67
C GLY A 210 1.90 -1.97 29.55
N TYR A 211 0.91 -1.68 28.71
CA TYR A 211 0.56 -2.42 27.52
C TYR A 211 0.44 -1.45 26.36
N VAL A 212 0.97 -1.85 25.20
CA VAL A 212 0.82 -1.13 23.93
C VAL A 212 0.35 -2.12 22.89
N GLY A 213 -0.72 -1.78 22.18
CA GLY A 213 -1.23 -2.54 21.05
C GLY A 213 -1.25 -1.67 19.80
N THR A 214 -0.96 -2.29 18.66
CA THR A 214 -1.06 -1.65 17.35
C THR A 214 -1.79 -2.57 16.39
N LYS A 215 -2.79 -2.04 15.68
CA LYS A 215 -3.55 -2.76 14.66
C LYS A 215 -3.46 -2.02 13.33
N GLY A 216 -2.98 -2.70 12.30
CA GLY A 216 -2.99 -2.22 10.92
C GLY A 216 -4.26 -2.68 10.19
N THR A 217 -4.91 -1.77 9.47
CA THR A 217 -6.08 -2.06 8.65
C THR A 217 -5.88 -1.58 7.22
N SER A 218 -6.37 -2.36 6.25
CA SER A 218 -6.26 -2.02 4.82
C SER A 218 -4.81 -1.77 4.38
N LEU A 219 -3.89 -2.60 4.87
CA LEU A 219 -2.47 -2.58 4.53
C LEU A 219 -2.26 -2.92 3.06
N PHE A 220 -1.20 -2.35 2.48
CA PHE A 220 -0.81 -2.64 1.10
C PHE A 220 -0.47 -4.12 0.93
N GLN A 221 -1.04 -4.73 -0.10
CA GLN A 221 -0.77 -6.10 -0.48
C GLN A 221 -0.71 -6.21 -2.00
N THR A 222 0.09 -7.14 -2.49
CA THR A 222 0.07 -7.55 -3.90
C THR A 222 -0.62 -8.90 -3.99
N ILE A 223 -1.67 -8.98 -4.79
CA ILE A 223 -2.42 -10.21 -5.03
C ILE A 223 -2.50 -10.50 -6.53
N ASP A 224 -2.74 -11.76 -6.90
CA ASP A 224 -3.09 -12.10 -8.27
C ASP A 224 -4.55 -11.69 -8.51
N GLY A 225 -4.74 -10.69 -9.37
CA GLY A 225 -6.04 -10.13 -9.72
C GLY A 225 -6.78 -10.92 -10.82
N ASN A 226 -6.15 -11.94 -11.40
CA ASN A 226 -6.80 -12.90 -12.29
C ASN A 226 -6.09 -14.25 -12.17
N PRO A 227 -6.25 -14.97 -11.04
CA PRO A 227 -5.53 -16.22 -10.80
C PRO A 227 -5.92 -17.32 -11.79
N ASP A 228 -5.04 -18.31 -11.95
CA ASP A 228 -5.37 -19.55 -12.63
C ASP A 228 -6.21 -20.43 -11.71
N ALA A 229 -7.34 -20.92 -12.20
CA ALA A 229 -8.20 -21.89 -11.51
C ALA A 229 -8.10 -23.24 -12.22
N PRO A 230 -8.25 -24.36 -11.49
CA PRO A 230 -8.39 -25.67 -12.11
C PRO A 230 -9.57 -25.69 -13.07
N ASN A 231 -9.38 -26.25 -14.26
CA ASN A 231 -10.46 -26.37 -15.23
C ASN A 231 -11.39 -27.53 -14.80
N CYS A 232 -12.50 -27.18 -14.16
CA CYS A 232 -13.48 -28.12 -13.64
C CYS A 232 -14.76 -28.13 -14.47
N ASN A 233 -15.31 -29.32 -14.75
CA ASN A 233 -16.61 -29.45 -15.40
C ASN A 233 -17.77 -29.21 -14.41
N ALA A 234 -19.00 -29.12 -14.92
CA ALA A 234 -20.20 -28.90 -14.09
C ALA A 234 -20.46 -30.00 -13.03
N ALA A 235 -19.82 -31.16 -13.17
CA ALA A 235 -19.90 -32.27 -12.22
C ALA A 235 -18.77 -32.24 -11.16
N GLY A 236 -17.90 -31.22 -11.16
CA GLY A 236 -16.84 -31.03 -10.16
C GLY A 236 -15.54 -31.78 -10.44
N PHE A 237 -15.38 -32.42 -11.61
CA PHE A 237 -14.11 -33.04 -12.00
C PHE A 237 -13.18 -32.01 -12.61
N CYS A 238 -12.02 -31.82 -11.98
CA CYS A 238 -11.00 -30.86 -12.39
C CYS A 238 -9.86 -31.55 -13.13
N SER A 239 -9.49 -31.02 -14.30
CA SER A 239 -8.31 -31.47 -15.05
C SER A 239 -7.01 -30.92 -14.42
N THR A 240 -5.86 -31.47 -14.82
CA THR A 240 -4.54 -30.91 -14.50
C THR A 240 -4.24 -29.62 -15.26
N SER A 241 -5.04 -29.27 -16.27
CA SER A 241 -4.96 -27.97 -16.93
C SER A 241 -5.62 -26.89 -16.07
N THR A 242 -4.98 -25.74 -16.02
CA THR A 242 -5.52 -24.55 -15.36
C THR A 242 -5.84 -23.49 -16.41
N GLN A 243 -6.84 -22.68 -16.12
CA GLN A 243 -7.23 -21.56 -16.95
C GLN A 243 -7.46 -20.34 -16.06
N ARG A 244 -7.12 -19.16 -16.56
CA ARG A 244 -7.44 -17.89 -15.90
C ARG A 244 -8.93 -17.80 -15.61
N VAL A 245 -9.28 -17.31 -14.42
CA VAL A 245 -10.69 -17.12 -14.01
C VAL A 245 -11.45 -16.27 -15.04
N ASP A 246 -10.82 -15.21 -15.55
CA ASP A 246 -11.30 -14.47 -16.71
C ASP A 246 -10.34 -14.69 -17.90
N PRO A 247 -10.77 -15.40 -18.97
CA PRO A 247 -9.94 -15.67 -20.14
C PRO A 247 -9.75 -14.46 -21.06
N THR A 248 -10.54 -13.39 -20.88
CA THR A 248 -10.48 -12.18 -21.71
C THR A 248 -9.43 -11.18 -21.22
N ILE A 249 -8.85 -11.41 -20.04
CA ILE A 249 -7.79 -10.59 -19.48
C ILE A 249 -6.57 -11.45 -19.15
N GLY A 250 -5.38 -10.92 -19.42
CA GLY A 250 -4.12 -11.60 -19.10
C GLY A 250 -3.80 -11.61 -17.60
N ILE A 251 -2.54 -11.89 -17.28
CA ILE A 251 -2.03 -11.90 -15.91
C ILE A 251 -2.15 -10.50 -15.29
N ARG A 252 -2.70 -10.41 -14.07
CA ARG A 252 -2.92 -9.16 -13.34
C ARG A 252 -2.23 -9.19 -11.98
N ARG A 253 -1.11 -8.48 -11.84
CA ARG A 253 -0.52 -8.19 -10.53
C ARG A 253 -1.24 -6.98 -9.93
N LEU A 254 -2.17 -7.22 -9.00
CA LEU A 254 -3.00 -6.19 -8.39
C LEU A 254 -2.38 -5.68 -7.09
N ARG A 255 -2.11 -4.38 -7.03
CA ARG A 255 -1.76 -3.65 -5.80
C ARG A 255 -3.05 -3.21 -5.12
N ALA A 256 -3.34 -3.76 -3.94
CA ALA A 256 -4.59 -3.56 -3.21
C ALA A 256 -4.35 -3.25 -1.73
N ASN A 257 -5.40 -2.81 -1.04
CA ASN A 257 -5.44 -2.60 0.41
C ASN A 257 -6.08 -3.81 1.13
N ALA A 258 -5.59 -5.01 0.86
CA ALA A 258 -6.25 -6.26 1.25
C ALA A 258 -5.70 -6.90 2.54
N ALA A 259 -4.58 -6.41 3.06
CA ALA A 259 -3.99 -6.97 4.28
C ALA A 259 -4.49 -6.26 5.54
N SER A 260 -4.47 -6.95 6.67
CA SER A 260 -4.70 -6.38 8.01
C SER A 260 -3.79 -7.11 8.99
N SER A 261 -3.32 -6.42 10.03
CA SER A 261 -2.61 -7.11 11.11
C SER A 261 -3.62 -7.83 12.01
N ILE A 262 -3.13 -8.89 12.67
CA ILE A 262 -3.85 -9.51 13.79
C ILE A 262 -3.90 -8.55 14.98
#